data_AF-A0A2E8V6D2-F1
#
_entry.id   AF-A0A2E8V6D2-F1
#
_cell.length_a   1.000
_cell.length_b   1.000
_cell.length_c   1.000
_cell.angle_alpha   90.00
_cell.angle_beta   90.00
_cell.angle_gamma   90.00
#
_symmetry.space_group_name_H-M   'P 1'
#
loop_
_entity.id
_entity.type
_entity.pdbx_description
1 polymer ?
#
loop_
_entity_poly.entity_id
_entity_poly.type
_entity_poly.pdbx_seq_one_letter_code
_entity_poly.pdbx_strand_id
1 'polypeptide(L)'
;MTINELQMHRLVDPTTSAIIPEFNLSTRLDSLNDKKVGLIDDAKENAKELLEEFASLLNENYGVLTQYYHQKPSAGKPTEPDIIEKIANECDFVIVAIGS
;
A
#
# COMPACT_ATOMS: atom_id res chain seq x y z
N MET A 1 50.85 -31.34 -5.29
CA MET A 1 49.52 -31.93 -5.55
C MET A 1 48.59 -31.35 -4.49
N THR A 2 47.87 -30.29 -4.81
CA THR A 2 47.03 -29.58 -3.83
C THR A 2 45.60 -30.04 -4.02
N ILE A 3 45.03 -30.62 -2.97
CA ILE A 3 43.69 -31.21 -2.99
C ILE A 3 42.70 -30.04 -2.93
N ASN A 4 41.82 -29.91 -3.93
CA ASN A 4 40.72 -28.94 -3.90
C ASN A 4 39.82 -29.26 -2.70
N GLU A 5 39.57 -28.26 -1.85
CA GLU A 5 38.55 -28.35 -0.81
C GLU A 5 37.18 -28.57 -1.47
N LEU A 6 36.49 -29.63 -1.06
CA LEU A 6 35.13 -29.92 -1.54
C LEU A 6 34.18 -28.87 -0.95
N GLN A 7 33.76 -27.93 -1.79
CA GLN A 7 32.78 -26.92 -1.42
C GLN A 7 31.39 -27.57 -1.35
N MET A 8 30.88 -27.77 -0.14
CA MET A 8 29.56 -28.32 0.11
C MET A 8 28.49 -27.25 -0.11
N HIS A 9 27.62 -27.46 -1.10
CA HIS A 9 26.46 -26.60 -1.33
C HIS A 9 25.19 -27.29 -0.84
N ARG A 10 24.36 -26.54 -0.11
CA ARG A 10 23.03 -26.99 0.30
C ARG A 10 22.04 -26.66 -0.81
N LEU A 11 21.53 -27.68 -1.49
CA LEU A 11 20.35 -27.52 -2.34
C LEU A 11 19.14 -27.26 -1.43
N VAL A 12 18.52 -26.11 -1.61
CA VAL A 12 17.27 -25.75 -0.94
C VAL A 12 16.12 -25.89 -1.94
N ASP A 13 14.98 -26.35 -1.45
CA ASP A 13 13.74 -26.24 -2.21
C ASP A 13 13.28 -24.77 -2.13
N PRO A 14 13.22 -24.04 -3.26
CA PRO A 14 12.78 -22.65 -3.27
C PRO A 14 11.25 -22.53 -3.20
N THR A 15 10.51 -23.63 -3.19
CA THR A 15 9.05 -23.62 -3.08
C THR A 15 8.62 -23.36 -1.64
N THR A 16 7.62 -22.49 -1.48
CA THR A 16 6.97 -22.23 -0.20
C THR A 16 5.48 -22.55 -0.34
N SER A 17 4.86 -22.95 0.76
CA SER A 17 3.39 -23.00 0.81
C SER A 17 2.86 -21.58 1.04
N ALA A 18 1.74 -21.25 0.40
CA ALA A 18 1.09 -19.96 0.62
C ALA A 18 0.66 -19.87 2.09
N ILE A 19 1.17 -18.87 2.81
CA ILE A 19 0.56 -18.42 4.06
C ILE A 19 -0.65 -17.60 3.64
N ILE A 20 -1.85 -18.13 3.87
CA ILE A 20 -3.11 -17.44 3.56
C ILE A 20 -3.56 -16.73 4.84
N PRO A 21 -3.35 -15.42 4.98
CA PRO A 21 -3.91 -14.68 6.12
C PRO A 21 -5.44 -14.65 6.01
N GLU A 22 -6.12 -14.58 7.16
CA GLU A 22 -7.53 -14.23 7.19
C GLU A 22 -7.70 -12.81 6.66
N PHE A 23 -8.53 -12.66 5.62
CA PHE A 23 -8.81 -11.38 4.99
C PHE A 23 -10.25 -10.97 5.30
N ASN A 24 -10.41 -10.05 6.26
CA ASN A 24 -11.70 -9.45 6.56
C ASN A 24 -11.86 -8.17 5.74
N LEU A 25 -12.92 -8.10 4.95
CA LEU A 25 -13.24 -6.89 4.19
C LEU A 25 -13.61 -5.75 5.15
N SER A 26 -13.22 -4.53 4.79
CA SER A 26 -13.71 -3.33 5.48
C SER A 26 -15.22 -3.17 5.27
N THR A 27 -15.88 -2.56 6.24
CA THR A 27 -17.29 -2.19 6.12
C THR A 27 -17.48 -1.27 4.92
N ARG A 28 -18.48 -1.57 4.09
CA ARG A 28 -18.83 -0.72 2.95
C ARG A 28 -19.36 0.64 3.44
N LEU A 29 -18.86 1.72 2.84
CA LEU A 29 -19.43 3.05 3.05
C LEU A 29 -20.80 3.16 2.34
N ASP A 30 -21.78 3.74 3.02
CA ASP A 30 -23.10 4.00 2.43
C ASP A 30 -23.09 5.20 1.45
N SER A 31 -22.11 6.09 1.59
CA SER A 31 -21.90 7.25 0.72
C SER A 31 -20.47 7.80 0.86
N LEU A 32 -20.00 8.51 -0.16
CA LEU A 32 -18.74 9.26 -0.15
C LEU A 32 -18.90 10.69 0.38
N ASN A 33 -20.13 11.18 0.58
CA ASN A 33 -20.35 12.58 0.94
C ASN A 33 -19.65 12.95 2.26
N ASP A 34 -18.88 14.03 2.22
CA ASP A 34 -18.15 14.62 3.36
C ASP A 34 -17.22 13.64 4.10
N LYS A 35 -16.75 12.59 3.42
CA LYS A 35 -15.84 11.58 3.99
C LYS A 35 -14.39 12.03 3.99
N LYS A 36 -13.59 11.38 4.82
CA LYS A 36 -12.14 11.59 4.92
C LYS A 36 -11.39 10.49 4.19
N VAL A 37 -10.55 10.88 3.22
CA VAL A 37 -9.72 9.94 2.46
C VAL A 37 -8.26 10.01 2.93
N GLY A 38 -7.65 8.83 3.08
CA GLY A 38 -6.20 8.67 3.12
C GLY A 38 -5.66 8.32 1.74
N LEU A 39 -4.55 8.93 1.34
CA LEU A 39 -3.89 8.70 0.05
C LEU A 39 -2.53 8.06 0.28
N ILE A 40 -2.29 6.91 -0.36
CA ILE A 40 -0.99 6.24 -0.34
C ILE A 40 -0.40 6.25 -1.75
N ASP A 41 0.70 6.96 -1.91
CA ASP A 41 1.54 6.96 -3.10
C ASP A 41 2.49 5.75 -3.03
N ASP A 42 2.35 4.84 -4.00
CA ASP A 42 3.12 3.60 -4.13
C ASP A 42 4.56 3.83 -4.63
N ALA A 43 5.01 5.08 -4.71
CA ALA A 43 6.30 5.53 -5.26
C ALA A 43 6.51 5.05 -6.71
N LYS A 44 5.43 5.02 -7.48
CA LYS A 44 5.43 4.70 -8.90
C LYS A 44 5.32 5.96 -9.74
N GLU A 45 5.63 5.82 -11.03
CA GLU A 45 5.54 6.93 -11.97
C GLU A 45 4.12 7.52 -11.96
N ASN A 46 4.04 8.84 -11.87
CA ASN A 46 2.80 9.62 -11.86
C ASN A 46 1.82 9.33 -10.71
N ALA A 47 2.24 8.59 -9.66
CA ALA A 47 1.34 8.22 -8.56
C ALA A 47 0.85 9.45 -7.80
N LYS A 48 1.71 10.45 -7.59
CA LYS A 48 1.36 11.70 -6.93
C LYS A 48 0.32 12.49 -7.74
N GLU A 49 0.60 12.73 -9.01
CA GLU A 49 -0.25 13.49 -9.93
C GLU A 49 -1.64 12.85 -10.04
N LEU A 50 -1.68 11.51 -10.11
CA LEU A 50 -2.94 10.76 -10.11
C LEU A 50 -3.73 10.98 -8.81
N LEU A 51 -3.08 10.88 -7.65
CA LEU A 51 -3.74 11.07 -6.36
C LEU A 51 -4.24 12.50 -6.15
N GLU A 52 -3.49 13.50 -6.62
CA GLU A 52 -3.91 14.91 -6.58
C GLU A 52 -5.19 15.13 -7.41
N GLU A 53 -5.25 14.56 -8.62
CA GLU A 53 -6.45 14.64 -9.46
C GLU A 53 -7.66 13.93 -8.82
N PHE A 54 -7.47 12.73 -8.27
CA PHE A 54 -8.53 12.03 -7.55
C PHE A 54 -9.01 12.81 -6.33
N ALA A 55 -8.10 13.42 -5.57
CA ALA A 55 -8.46 14.24 -4.42
C ALA A 55 -9.32 15.44 -4.85
N SER A 56 -8.96 16.13 -5.93
CA SER A 56 -9.75 17.24 -6.46
C SER A 56 -11.15 16.78 -6.86
N LEU A 57 -11.24 15.71 -7.66
CA LEU A 57 -12.53 15.18 -8.14
C LEU A 57 -13.43 14.70 -7.00
N LEU A 58 -12.86 14.06 -5.97
CA LEU A 58 -13.62 13.60 -4.81
C LEU A 58 -14.11 14.76 -3.95
N ASN A 59 -13.29 15.81 -3.81
CA ASN A 59 -13.71 17.01 -3.10
C ASN A 59 -14.82 17.75 -3.85
N GLU A 60 -14.65 18.00 -5.15
CA GLU A 60 -15.60 18.76 -5.96
C GLU A 60 -16.97 18.08 -6.07
N ASN A 61 -16.98 16.75 -6.24
CA ASN A 61 -18.23 16.02 -6.50
C ASN A 61 -18.92 15.50 -5.22
N TYR A 62 -18.17 15.31 -4.13
CA TYR A 62 -18.68 14.65 -2.92
C TYR A 62 -18.27 15.34 -1.62
N GLY A 63 -17.53 16.45 -1.64
CA GLY A 63 -17.06 17.12 -0.42
C GLY A 63 -16.02 16.32 0.38
N VAL A 64 -15.45 15.27 -0.21
CA VAL A 64 -14.43 14.44 0.45
C VAL A 64 -13.20 15.29 0.81
N LEU A 65 -12.67 15.09 2.01
CA LEU A 65 -11.47 15.79 2.50
C LEU A 65 -10.28 14.84 2.53
N THR A 66 -9.17 15.25 1.94
CA THR A 66 -7.89 14.54 2.10
C THR A 66 -7.36 14.75 3.50
N GLN A 67 -7.49 13.71 4.34
CA GLN A 67 -7.05 13.74 5.73
C GLN A 67 -5.56 13.41 5.85
N TYR A 68 -5.05 12.54 4.98
CA TYR A 68 -3.68 12.06 5.07
C TYR A 68 -3.10 11.74 3.69
N TYR A 69 -1.83 12.07 3.49
CA TYR A 69 -1.05 11.66 2.32
C TYR A 69 0.26 11.03 2.80
N HIS A 70 0.60 9.88 2.23
CA HIS A 70 1.88 9.23 2.48
C HIS A 70 2.45 8.63 1.20
N GLN A 71 3.71 8.95 0.92
CA GLN A 71 4.49 8.30 -0.12
C GLN A 71 5.41 7.27 0.49
N LYS A 72 5.33 6.04 -0.02
CA LYS A 72 6.22 4.97 0.39
C LYS A 72 7.67 5.25 -0.03
N PRO A 73 8.67 4.71 0.67
CA PRO A 73 10.06 4.84 0.26
C PRO A 73 10.37 4.14 -1.07
N SER A 74 9.60 3.10 -1.42
CA SER A 74 9.60 2.47 -2.75
C SER A 74 8.38 1.53 -2.91
N ALA A 75 8.02 1.19 -4.15
CA ALA A 75 6.92 0.28 -4.45
C ALA A 75 7.06 -1.10 -3.77
N GLY A 76 8.30 -1.60 -3.66
CA GLY A 76 8.59 -2.91 -3.06
C GLY A 76 8.61 -2.93 -1.52
N LYS A 77 8.50 -1.78 -0.86
CA LYS A 77 8.43 -1.70 0.60
C LYS A 77 6.98 -1.54 1.04
N PRO A 78 6.56 -2.23 2.12
CA PRO A 78 5.25 -1.98 2.73
C PRO A 78 5.26 -0.61 3.42
N THR A 79 4.07 -0.02 3.56
CA THR A 79 3.86 1.13 4.44
C THR A 79 4.08 0.72 5.89
N GLU A 80 4.66 1.61 6.69
CA GLU A 80 4.99 1.34 8.08
C GLU A 80 3.70 1.12 8.92
N PRO A 81 3.72 0.19 9.91
CA PRO A 81 2.52 -0.16 10.67
C PRO A 81 1.86 1.00 11.42
N ASP A 82 2.66 1.95 11.91
CA ASP A 82 2.21 3.17 12.59
C ASP A 82 1.46 4.11 11.63
N ILE A 83 1.90 4.17 10.37
CA ILE A 83 1.22 4.93 9.32
C ILE A 83 -0.11 4.26 8.97
N ILE A 84 -0.14 2.93 8.86
CA ILE A 84 -1.39 2.18 8.65
C ILE A 84 -2.37 2.41 9.79
N GLU A 85 -1.91 2.33 11.04
CA GLU A 85 -2.75 2.57 12.22
C GLU A 85 -3.30 4.01 12.24
N LYS A 86 -2.46 4.99 11.89
CA LYS A 86 -2.90 6.39 11.76
C LYS A 86 -3.98 6.56 10.71
N ILE A 87 -3.78 6.01 9.51
CA ILE A 87 -4.78 6.09 8.42
C ILE A 87 -6.09 5.41 8.85
N ALA A 88 -6.01 4.22 9.46
CA ALA A 88 -7.19 3.49 9.92
C ALA A 88 -8.00 4.23 10.99
N ASN A 89 -7.35 5.04 11.83
CA ASN A 89 -8.01 5.83 12.87
C ASN A 89 -8.55 7.18 12.38
N GLU A 90 -7.93 7.78 11.37
CA GLU A 90 -8.25 9.15 10.95
C GLU A 90 -9.09 9.22 9.66
N CYS A 91 -9.07 8.18 8.83
CA CYS A 91 -9.72 8.17 7.52
C CYS A 91 -10.91 7.20 7.47
N ASP A 92 -11.94 7.55 6.70
CA ASP A 92 -13.09 6.67 6.43
C ASP A 92 -12.75 5.61 5.36
N PHE A 93 -11.84 5.94 4.44
CA PHE A 93 -11.34 5.04 3.40
C PHE A 93 -9.94 5.46 2.93
N VAL A 94 -9.28 4.58 2.19
CA VAL A 94 -7.95 4.81 1.63
C VAL A 94 -7.94 4.55 0.12
N ILE A 95 -7.19 5.36 -0.63
CA ILE A 95 -6.84 5.12 -2.02
C ILE A 95 -5.33 4.90 -2.10
N VAL A 96 -4.93 3.80 -2.72
CA VAL A 96 -3.53 3.51 -3.00
C VAL A 96 -3.31 3.64 -4.50
N ALA A 97 -2.41 4.54 -4.92
CA ALA A 97 -2.06 4.69 -6.33
C ALA A 97 -1.16 3.56 -6.80
N ILE A 98 -1.78 2.44 -7.13
CA ILE A 98 -1.10 1.31 -7.76
C ILE A 98 -0.99 1.57 -9.27
N GLY A 99 0.21 1.90 -9.74
CA GLY A 99 0.55 2.02 -11.17
C GLY A 99 1.35 0.82 -11.68
N SER A 100 1.62 0.75 -12.98
CA SER A 100 2.58 -0.16 -13.60
C SER A 100 3.93 0.52 -13.78
#